data_AF-A0A1Q8T7H5-F1
#
_entry.id   AF-A0A1Q8T7H5-F1
#
_cell.length_a   1.000
_cell.length_b   1.000
_cell.length_c   1.000
_cell.angle_alpha   90.00
_cell.angle_beta   90.00
_cell.angle_gamma   90.00
#
_symmetry.space_group_name_H-M   'P 1'
#
loop_
_entity.id
_entity.type
_entity.pdbx_description
1 polymer ?
#
loop_
_entity_poly.entity_id
_entity_poly.type
_entity_poly.pdbx_seq_one_letter_code
_entity_poly.pdbx_strand_id
1 'polypeptide(L)'
;MKFQKSLIALAVAASTLSPLALAAATEQPKQPAPHEARMVHGNPLKDAVVASWNLDKDELASLAQADSDFRAGLKQLHGDSNDGDDKAAPEQRRAAMESLLEQQREQLAGVLTDEQLHAYQMLERPRPSMMRHHGGPKMDPAQMSAQLEKRYAPLFATWDLNQDQSTKVLNAERTFFDGLHQLKRPDPKADEAAKDSRGAQFKQLLEQRHSALSEVLDDEQVAAFEALTQPPRGPHHGPHGGPNHGPQPKHEAPAAS
;
A
#
# COMPACT_ATOMS: atom_id res chain seq x y z
N MET A 1 12.81 8.18 59.92
CA MET A 1 12.06 7.21 60.75
C MET A 1 11.21 6.35 59.84
N LYS A 2 11.29 5.03 60.00
CA LYS A 2 10.61 4.00 59.21
C LYS A 2 9.28 3.65 59.88
N PHE A 3 8.22 3.42 59.10
CA PHE A 3 7.13 2.54 59.54
C PHE A 3 6.81 1.54 58.43
N GLN A 4 6.85 0.27 58.83
CA GLN A 4 6.50 -0.94 58.09
C GLN A 4 5.26 -1.58 58.72
N LYS A 5 4.58 -2.43 57.94
CA LYS A 5 3.64 -3.54 58.30
C LYS A 5 2.19 -3.10 58.61
N SER A 6 1.15 -3.81 58.18
CA SER A 6 0.97 -5.26 58.00
C SER A 6 -0.01 -5.66 56.89
N LEU A 7 0.19 -6.87 56.37
CA LEU A 7 -0.74 -7.68 55.56
C LEU A 7 -1.83 -8.32 56.44
N ILE A 8 -3.03 -8.51 55.89
CA ILE A 8 -4.00 -9.54 56.32
C ILE A 8 -4.47 -10.29 55.08
N ALA A 9 -4.43 -11.62 55.16
CA ALA A 9 -4.83 -12.57 54.14
C ALA A 9 -5.98 -13.47 54.66
N LEU A 10 -6.69 -14.10 53.71
CA LEU A 10 -7.60 -15.28 53.83
C LEU A 10 -8.99 -15.02 54.45
N ALA A 11 -10.09 -15.69 54.09
CA ALA A 11 -10.29 -16.97 53.41
C ALA A 11 -11.69 -17.12 52.75
N VAL A 12 -11.80 -18.17 51.93
CA VAL A 12 -12.94 -18.67 51.15
C VAL A 12 -13.93 -19.53 51.97
N ALA A 13 -15.23 -19.46 51.65
CA ALA A 13 -16.23 -20.55 51.74
C ALA A 13 -17.47 -20.12 50.91
N ALA A 14 -17.80 -20.71 49.76
CA ALA A 14 -18.43 -22.01 49.47
C ALA A 14 -19.91 -22.13 49.88
N SER A 15 -20.77 -22.30 48.85
CA SER A 15 -21.89 -23.27 48.75
C SER A 15 -23.31 -22.75 48.42
N THR A 16 -23.78 -23.25 47.26
CA THR A 16 -25.03 -24.01 47.02
C THR A 16 -26.31 -23.36 46.44
N LEU A 17 -26.70 -23.95 45.29
CA LEU A 17 -28.03 -24.37 44.81
C LEU A 17 -28.94 -23.38 44.03
N SER A 18 -29.15 -23.75 42.75
CA SER A 18 -30.10 -23.20 41.75
C SER A 18 -31.58 -23.44 42.12
N PRO A 19 -32.52 -22.79 41.40
CA PRO A 19 -33.20 -23.51 40.31
C PRO A 19 -33.52 -22.67 39.06
N LEU A 20 -33.92 -23.40 38.01
CA LEU A 20 -34.39 -22.99 36.68
C LEU A 20 -35.29 -21.74 36.65
N ALA A 21 -35.04 -20.85 35.69
CA ALA A 21 -36.05 -20.02 35.06
C ALA A 21 -35.95 -20.16 33.54
N LEU A 22 -36.99 -20.76 32.95
CA LEU A 22 -37.30 -20.74 31.54
C LEU A 22 -38.00 -19.39 31.25
N ALA A 23 -37.47 -18.56 30.35
CA ALA A 23 -38.26 -17.69 29.47
C ALA A 23 -37.38 -16.73 28.65
N ALA A 24 -37.83 -16.49 27.42
CA ALA A 24 -37.49 -15.40 26.52
C ALA A 24 -36.11 -15.48 25.85
N ALA A 25 -36.16 -15.96 24.60
CA ALA A 25 -35.22 -15.58 23.57
C ALA A 25 -35.08 -14.06 23.51
N THR A 26 -33.86 -13.58 23.72
CA THR A 26 -33.37 -12.37 23.05
C THR A 26 -32.08 -12.79 22.38
N GLU A 27 -32.16 -12.88 21.05
CA GLU A 27 -31.01 -12.95 20.17
C GLU A 27 -29.98 -11.92 20.63
N GLN A 28 -28.89 -12.43 21.17
CA GLN A 28 -27.69 -11.67 21.41
C GLN A 28 -27.25 -11.13 20.04
N PRO A 29 -27.13 -9.81 19.82
CA PRO A 29 -26.65 -9.30 18.55
C PRO A 29 -25.23 -9.82 18.38
N LYS A 30 -25.09 -10.78 17.46
CA LYS A 30 -23.82 -11.31 16.99
C LYS A 30 -23.01 -10.11 16.53
N GLN A 31 -21.93 -9.80 17.25
CA GLN A 31 -20.95 -8.82 16.82
C GLN A 31 -20.60 -9.11 15.35
N PRO A 32 -20.78 -8.15 14.43
CA PRO A 32 -20.33 -8.35 13.07
C PRO A 32 -18.80 -8.49 13.09
N ALA A 33 -18.31 -9.55 12.46
CA ALA A 33 -16.88 -9.76 12.25
C ALA A 33 -16.29 -8.54 11.49
N PRO A 34 -15.02 -8.17 11.72
CA PRO A 34 -14.41 -7.00 11.12
C PRO A 34 -13.99 -7.28 9.67
N HIS A 35 -14.89 -7.76 8.80
CA HIS A 35 -14.56 -8.09 7.40
C HIS A 35 -15.70 -7.90 6.38
N GLU A 36 -16.69 -7.06 6.66
CA GLU A 36 -17.73 -6.72 5.67
C GLU A 36 -17.67 -5.26 5.22
N ALA A 37 -16.50 -4.83 4.75
CA ALA A 37 -16.39 -3.79 3.74
C ALA A 37 -15.81 -4.44 2.49
N ARG A 38 -16.68 -4.71 1.54
CA ARG A 38 -16.38 -5.30 0.24
C ARG A 38 -15.43 -4.34 -0.50
N MET A 39 -14.12 -4.59 -0.41
CA MET A 39 -13.09 -3.83 -1.12
C MET A 39 -13.33 -3.93 -2.64
N VAL A 40 -14.02 -2.93 -3.20
CA VAL A 40 -13.94 -2.56 -4.61
C VAL A 40 -12.46 -2.45 -4.93
N HIS A 41 -11.97 -3.08 -6.01
CA HIS A 41 -10.54 -3.15 -6.37
C HIS A 41 -9.83 -1.77 -6.29
N GLY A 42 -9.37 -1.44 -5.08
CA GLY A 42 -8.73 -0.20 -4.68
C GLY A 42 -7.23 -0.37 -4.77
N ASN A 43 -6.53 0.76 -4.74
CA ASN A 43 -5.10 0.76 -4.64
C ASN A 43 -4.76 0.45 -3.17
N PRO A 44 -4.26 -0.76 -2.81
CA PRO A 44 -4.07 -1.16 -1.41
C PRO A 44 -3.13 -0.23 -0.64
N LEU A 45 -2.28 0.50 -1.38
CA LEU A 45 -1.49 1.59 -0.85
C LEU A 45 -2.32 2.75 -0.33
N LYS A 46 -3.24 3.25 -1.16
CA LYS A 46 -4.14 4.35 -0.79
C LYS A 46 -4.96 3.94 0.42
N ASP A 47 -5.50 2.73 0.40
CA ASP A 47 -6.34 2.21 1.46
C ASP A 47 -5.59 2.19 2.80
N ALA A 48 -4.31 1.78 2.80
CA ALA A 48 -3.48 1.78 4.01
C ALA A 48 -3.19 3.20 4.54
N VAL A 49 -2.90 4.17 3.64
CA VAL A 49 -2.68 5.57 4.05
C VAL A 49 -3.97 6.19 4.57
N VAL A 50 -5.10 5.97 3.91
CA VAL A 50 -6.42 6.45 4.36
C VAL A 50 -6.80 5.84 5.71
N ALA A 51 -6.51 4.55 5.92
CA ALA A 51 -6.73 3.90 7.21
C ALA A 51 -5.97 4.60 8.34
N SER A 52 -4.72 5.02 8.12
CA SER A 52 -3.91 5.73 9.13
C SER A 52 -4.48 7.10 9.55
N TRP A 53 -5.41 7.67 8.78
CA TRP A 53 -6.06 8.94 9.12
C TRP A 53 -7.28 8.78 10.01
N ASN A 54 -7.73 7.54 10.29
CA ASN A 54 -8.85 7.25 11.18
C ASN A 54 -10.14 8.03 10.84
N LEU A 55 -10.40 8.19 9.53
CA LEU A 55 -11.59 8.87 9.02
C LEU A 55 -12.87 8.16 9.43
N ASP A 56 -13.95 8.93 9.61
CA ASP A 56 -15.26 8.38 9.93
C ASP A 56 -15.95 7.73 8.71
N LYS A 57 -17.12 7.12 8.93
CA LYS A 57 -17.85 6.39 7.88
C LYS A 57 -18.35 7.31 6.76
N ASP A 58 -18.73 8.53 7.09
CA ASP A 58 -19.29 9.49 6.12
C ASP A 58 -18.16 10.11 5.29
N GLU A 59 -17.02 10.38 5.92
CA GLU A 59 -15.77 10.79 5.27
C GLU A 59 -15.24 9.70 4.32
N LEU A 60 -15.19 8.45 4.78
CA LEU A 60 -14.79 7.30 3.95
C LEU A 60 -15.73 7.09 2.76
N ALA A 61 -17.04 7.26 2.96
CA ALA A 61 -18.02 7.15 1.87
C ALA A 61 -17.83 8.27 0.84
N SER A 62 -17.57 9.50 1.30
CA SER A 62 -17.31 10.66 0.43
C SER A 62 -16.03 10.47 -0.39
N LEU A 63 -14.97 9.94 0.24
CA LEU A 63 -13.71 9.63 -0.43
C LEU A 63 -13.88 8.52 -1.48
N ALA A 64 -14.62 7.45 -1.15
CA ALA A 64 -14.91 6.37 -2.10
C ALA A 64 -15.74 6.86 -3.30
N GLN A 65 -16.66 7.81 -3.08
CA GLN A 65 -17.44 8.43 -4.15
C GLN A 65 -16.54 9.27 -5.07
N ALA A 66 -15.68 10.12 -4.51
CA ALA A 66 -14.72 10.92 -5.29
C ALA A 66 -13.78 10.04 -6.13
N ASP A 67 -13.28 8.94 -5.58
CA ASP A 67 -12.47 7.96 -6.31
C ASP A 67 -13.25 7.28 -7.44
N SER A 68 -14.53 6.95 -7.21
CA SER A 68 -15.40 6.36 -8.23
C SER A 68 -15.64 7.32 -9.39
N ASP A 69 -15.94 8.58 -9.09
CA ASP A 69 -16.19 9.64 -10.07
C ASP A 69 -14.93 9.91 -10.91
N PHE A 70 -13.77 10.05 -10.24
CA PHE A 70 -12.48 10.21 -10.90
C PHE A 70 -12.16 9.04 -11.84
N ARG A 71 -12.35 7.79 -11.40
CA ARG A 71 -12.13 6.60 -12.24
C ARG A 71 -13.11 6.53 -13.41
N ALA A 72 -14.35 6.97 -13.23
CA ALA A 72 -15.33 7.05 -14.30
C ALA A 72 -14.90 8.08 -15.36
N GLY A 73 -14.48 9.28 -14.95
CA GLY A 73 -13.98 10.30 -15.86
C GLY A 73 -12.68 9.89 -16.59
N LEU A 74 -11.77 9.18 -15.92
CA LEU A 74 -10.59 8.58 -16.57
C LEU A 74 -10.97 7.57 -17.66
N LYS A 75 -12.00 6.74 -17.42
CA LYS A 75 -12.48 5.78 -18.41
C LYS A 75 -13.10 6.48 -19.61
N GLN A 76 -13.84 7.56 -19.39
CA GLN A 76 -14.40 8.37 -20.49
C GLN A 76 -13.29 8.97 -21.34
N LEU A 77 -12.28 9.59 -20.72
CA LEU A 77 -11.13 10.15 -21.43
C LEU A 77 -10.36 9.11 -22.26
N HIS A 78 -10.28 7.86 -21.78
CA HIS A 78 -9.66 6.75 -22.50
C HIS A 78 -10.59 6.13 -23.57
N GLY A 79 -11.88 6.05 -23.32
CA GLY A 79 -12.90 5.55 -24.27
C GLY A 79 -12.97 6.44 -25.50
N ASP A 80 -13.03 7.76 -25.30
CA ASP A 80 -12.99 8.77 -26.37
C ASP A 80 -11.69 8.73 -27.19
N SER A 81 -10.64 8.08 -26.68
CA SER A 81 -9.35 7.94 -27.36
C SER A 81 -9.22 6.67 -28.22
N ASN A 82 -10.14 5.70 -28.04
CA ASN A 82 -10.03 4.36 -28.64
C ASN A 82 -11.06 4.13 -29.76
N ASP A 83 -12.13 4.93 -29.81
CA ASP A 83 -13.06 4.94 -30.93
C ASP A 83 -12.54 5.87 -32.05
N GLY A 84 -12.17 5.24 -33.18
CA GLY A 84 -11.81 5.78 -34.50
C GLY A 84 -11.61 7.29 -34.73
N ASP A 85 -10.44 7.63 -35.27
CA ASP A 85 -10.04 8.86 -35.97
C ASP A 85 -10.07 10.22 -35.23
N ASP A 86 -10.75 10.37 -34.09
CA ASP A 86 -10.77 11.65 -33.34
C ASP A 86 -9.94 11.59 -32.06
N LYS A 87 -8.62 11.39 -32.21
CA LYS A 87 -7.71 11.50 -31.07
C LYS A 87 -7.66 12.96 -30.62
N ALA A 88 -8.36 13.28 -29.53
CA ALA A 88 -8.25 14.57 -28.85
C ALA A 88 -6.79 15.02 -28.78
N ALA A 89 -6.53 16.27 -29.17
CA ALA A 89 -5.18 16.80 -29.21
C ALA A 89 -4.49 16.63 -27.84
N PRO A 90 -3.16 16.38 -27.78
CA PRO A 90 -2.47 16.17 -26.52
C PRO A 90 -2.73 17.26 -25.46
N GLU A 91 -2.97 18.49 -25.90
CA GLU A 91 -3.34 19.62 -25.04
C GLU A 91 -4.76 19.52 -24.49
N GLN A 92 -5.74 19.12 -25.31
CA GLN A 92 -7.12 18.88 -24.86
C GLN A 92 -7.18 17.74 -23.85
N ARG A 93 -6.42 16.66 -24.07
CA ARG A 93 -6.31 15.56 -23.10
C ARG A 93 -5.67 16.02 -21.78
N ARG A 94 -4.65 16.89 -21.85
CA ARG A 94 -4.03 17.48 -20.64
C ARG A 94 -5.02 18.36 -19.89
N ALA A 95 -5.75 19.23 -20.59
CA ALA A 95 -6.76 20.09 -19.98
C ALA A 95 -7.90 19.29 -19.36
N ALA A 96 -8.37 18.22 -20.02
CA ALA A 96 -9.39 17.33 -19.47
C ALA A 96 -8.89 16.57 -18.23
N MET A 97 -7.63 16.13 -18.23
CA MET A 97 -7.01 15.51 -17.06
C MET A 97 -6.86 16.50 -15.90
N GLU A 98 -6.46 17.73 -16.18
CA GLU A 98 -6.32 18.80 -15.19
C GLU A 98 -7.67 19.16 -14.57
N SER A 99 -8.72 19.28 -15.39
CA SER A 99 -10.09 19.51 -14.92
C SER A 99 -10.59 18.38 -14.02
N LEU A 100 -10.27 17.13 -14.36
CA LEU A 100 -10.67 15.94 -13.59
C LEU A 100 -9.92 15.86 -12.24
N LEU A 101 -8.63 16.23 -12.21
CA LEU A 101 -7.85 16.36 -10.98
C LEU A 101 -8.37 17.52 -10.09
N GLU A 102 -8.74 18.64 -10.69
CA GLU A 102 -9.29 19.79 -9.97
C GLU A 102 -10.66 19.46 -9.35
N GLN A 103 -11.56 18.83 -10.11
CA GLN A 103 -12.86 18.39 -9.60
C GLN A 103 -12.70 17.43 -8.41
N GLN A 104 -11.76 16.48 -8.52
CA GLN A 104 -11.47 15.57 -7.41
C GLN A 104 -10.93 16.31 -6.20
N ARG A 105 -10.07 17.33 -6.40
CA ARG A 105 -9.56 18.17 -5.32
C ARG A 105 -10.69 18.91 -4.60
N GLU A 106 -11.62 19.49 -5.34
CA GLU A 106 -12.77 20.18 -4.77
C GLU A 106 -13.68 19.23 -3.98
N GLN A 107 -13.93 18.01 -4.50
CA GLN A 107 -14.71 16.99 -3.79
C GLN A 107 -14.04 16.57 -2.47
N LEU A 108 -12.70 16.46 -2.45
CA LEU A 108 -11.96 16.02 -1.29
C LEU A 108 -11.65 17.13 -0.27
N ALA A 109 -11.63 18.40 -0.68
CA ALA A 109 -11.31 19.53 0.21
C ALA A 109 -12.32 19.72 1.37
N GLY A 110 -13.54 19.18 1.23
CA GLY A 110 -14.53 19.16 2.31
C GLY A 110 -14.40 17.99 3.29
N VAL A 111 -13.50 17.05 3.02
CA VAL A 111 -13.36 15.76 3.73
C VAL A 111 -11.96 15.59 4.30
N LEU A 112 -10.94 16.02 3.56
CA LEU A 112 -9.53 15.90 3.91
C LEU A 112 -8.96 17.27 4.27
N THR A 113 -8.01 17.31 5.20
CA THR A 113 -7.17 18.51 5.41
C THR A 113 -6.28 18.76 4.18
N ASP A 114 -5.71 19.96 4.08
CA ASP A 114 -4.80 20.32 3.00
C ASP A 114 -3.58 19.37 2.93
N GLU A 115 -3.04 18.96 4.08
CA GLU A 115 -1.94 18.00 4.17
C GLU A 115 -2.37 16.60 3.70
N GLN A 116 -3.55 16.14 4.14
CA GLN A 116 -4.11 14.83 3.76
C GLN A 116 -4.40 14.78 2.27
N LEU A 117 -4.99 15.85 1.72
CA LEU A 117 -5.23 16.00 0.29
C LEU A 117 -3.93 15.96 -0.51
N HIS A 118 -2.89 16.66 -0.05
CA HIS A 118 -1.60 16.64 -0.73
C HIS A 118 -0.92 15.26 -0.65
N ALA A 119 -0.97 14.59 0.51
CA ALA A 119 -0.52 13.21 0.67
C ALA A 119 -1.31 12.24 -0.21
N TYR A 120 -2.62 12.44 -0.34
CA TYR A 120 -3.50 11.63 -1.19
C TYR A 120 -3.12 11.75 -2.67
N GLN A 121 -2.93 12.98 -3.16
CA GLN A 121 -2.52 13.26 -4.55
C GLN A 121 -1.13 12.69 -4.89
N MET A 122 -0.21 12.65 -3.92
CA MET A 122 1.08 11.98 -4.09
C MET A 122 0.90 10.49 -4.46
N LEU A 123 -0.13 9.81 -3.93
CA LEU A 123 -0.36 8.37 -4.15
C LEU A 123 -0.96 8.07 -5.54
N GLU A 124 -1.67 9.02 -6.14
CA GLU A 124 -2.28 8.90 -7.46
C GLU A 124 -1.29 9.11 -8.59
N ARG A 125 -0.28 9.96 -8.34
CA ARG A 125 0.75 10.22 -9.33
C ARG A 125 1.61 8.98 -9.53
N PRO A 126 1.87 8.57 -10.79
CA PRO A 126 2.78 7.47 -11.07
C PRO A 126 4.10 7.71 -10.36
N ARG A 127 4.50 6.77 -9.49
CA ARG A 127 5.77 6.85 -8.75
C ARG A 127 6.88 7.16 -9.77
N PRO A 128 7.68 8.23 -9.60
CA PRO A 128 8.90 8.38 -10.38
C PRO A 128 9.67 7.08 -10.21
N SER A 129 10.03 6.45 -11.33
CA SER A 129 10.73 5.19 -11.29
C SER A 129 12.15 5.43 -10.80
N MET A 130 12.34 5.44 -9.48
CA MET A 130 13.64 5.49 -8.79
C MET A 130 14.56 4.34 -9.23
N MET A 131 14.00 3.35 -9.94
CA MET A 131 14.65 2.08 -10.29
C MET A 131 14.79 1.85 -11.81
N ARG A 132 14.41 2.80 -12.69
CA ARG A 132 14.50 2.60 -14.16
C ARG A 132 15.85 2.88 -14.79
N HIS A 133 16.86 3.30 -14.02
CA HIS A 133 18.21 3.49 -14.54
C HIS A 133 19.07 2.25 -14.31
N HIS A 134 18.91 1.25 -15.19
CA HIS A 134 19.93 0.22 -15.38
C HIS A 134 21.14 0.86 -16.07
N GLY A 135 22.02 1.52 -15.31
CA GLY A 135 23.29 2.06 -15.81
C GLY A 135 23.65 3.49 -15.37
N GLY A 136 22.84 4.14 -14.54
CA GLY A 136 23.21 5.43 -13.94
C GLY A 136 24.24 5.27 -12.81
N PRO A 137 25.07 6.28 -12.53
CA PRO A 137 25.90 6.30 -11.33
C PRO A 137 25.04 6.07 -10.08
N LYS A 138 25.58 5.37 -9.07
CA LYS A 138 24.92 5.21 -7.77
C LYS A 138 24.57 6.62 -7.26
N MET A 139 23.28 6.87 -7.00
CA MET A 139 22.84 8.16 -6.48
C MET A 139 23.55 8.42 -5.16
N ASP A 140 24.01 9.65 -4.94
CA ASP A 140 24.68 10.03 -3.70
C ASP A 140 23.73 9.82 -2.50
N PRO A 141 24.18 9.26 -1.36
CA PRO A 141 23.31 9.00 -0.22
C PRO A 141 22.58 10.24 0.31
N ALA A 142 23.20 11.43 0.25
CA ALA A 142 22.55 12.65 0.71
C ALA A 142 21.46 13.11 -0.28
N GLN A 143 21.68 12.94 -1.58
CA GLN A 143 20.65 13.20 -2.59
C GLN A 143 19.45 12.27 -2.46
N MET A 144 19.71 10.98 -2.17
CA MET A 144 18.65 10.01 -1.91
C MET A 144 17.83 10.39 -0.68
N SER A 145 18.49 10.75 0.44
CA SER A 145 17.80 11.21 1.65
C SER A 145 16.94 12.44 1.41
N ALA A 146 17.48 13.48 0.75
CA ALA A 146 16.74 14.70 0.44
C ALA A 146 15.53 14.43 -0.48
N GLN A 147 15.65 13.47 -1.41
CA GLN A 147 14.56 13.08 -2.28
C GLN A 147 13.46 12.32 -1.51
N LEU A 148 13.83 11.41 -0.61
CA LEU A 148 12.87 10.69 0.24
C LEU A 148 12.15 11.66 1.19
N GLU A 149 12.89 12.58 1.80
CA GLU A 149 12.33 13.63 2.67
C GLU A 149 11.32 14.48 1.91
N LYS A 150 11.70 15.05 0.77
CA LYS A 150 10.79 15.84 -0.06
C LYS A 150 9.55 15.06 -0.48
N ARG A 151 9.70 13.77 -0.76
CA ARG A 151 8.61 12.93 -1.23
C ARG A 151 7.63 12.64 -0.10
N TYR A 152 8.10 12.28 1.08
CA TYR A 152 7.25 11.85 2.19
C TYR A 152 6.86 12.96 3.16
N ALA A 153 7.41 14.17 3.01
CA ALA A 153 7.07 15.32 3.85
C ALA A 153 5.56 15.56 3.99
N PRO A 154 4.72 15.50 2.93
CA PRO A 154 3.28 15.64 3.10
C PRO A 154 2.66 14.55 3.97
N LEU A 155 3.10 13.30 3.80
CA LEU A 155 2.61 12.17 4.59
C LEU A 155 3.04 12.29 6.07
N PHE A 156 4.29 12.67 6.32
CA PHE A 156 4.78 12.88 7.68
C PHE A 156 4.07 14.03 8.38
N ALA A 157 3.68 15.08 7.64
CA ALA A 157 2.85 16.15 8.16
C ALA A 157 1.45 15.64 8.55
N THR A 158 0.83 14.74 7.77
CA THR A 158 -0.47 14.16 8.16
C THR A 158 -0.42 13.29 9.41
N TRP A 159 0.77 12.83 9.80
CA TRP A 159 1.01 12.02 10.99
C TRP A 159 1.60 12.84 12.14
N ASP A 160 1.74 14.16 11.97
CA ASP A 160 2.37 15.07 12.92
C ASP A 160 3.75 14.60 13.41
N LEU A 161 4.53 13.96 12.53
CA LEU A 161 5.85 13.46 12.90
C LEU A 161 6.81 14.62 13.14
N ASN A 162 7.51 14.58 14.28
CA ASN A 162 8.59 15.53 14.51
C ASN A 162 9.83 15.20 13.65
N GLN A 163 10.81 16.10 13.66
CA GLN A 163 12.02 15.97 12.84
C GLN A 163 12.84 14.71 13.17
N ASP A 164 12.90 14.30 14.44
CA ASP A 164 13.61 13.09 14.87
C ASP A 164 12.91 11.83 14.37
N GLN A 165 11.58 11.74 14.52
CA GLN A 165 10.76 10.64 14.01
C GLN A 165 10.89 10.52 12.48
N SER A 166 10.71 11.63 11.76
CA SER A 166 10.86 11.69 10.30
C SER A 166 12.26 11.22 9.87
N THR A 167 13.31 11.65 10.57
CA THR A 167 14.69 11.23 10.29
C THR A 167 14.89 9.73 10.51
N LYS A 168 14.30 9.16 11.57
CA LYS A 168 14.38 7.71 11.84
C LYS A 168 13.67 6.89 10.77
N VAL A 169 12.48 7.31 10.33
CA VAL A 169 11.76 6.67 9.22
C VAL A 169 12.61 6.68 7.94
N LEU A 170 13.19 7.83 7.58
CA LEU A 170 14.02 7.97 6.38
C LEU A 170 15.32 7.13 6.47
N ASN A 171 15.91 7.03 7.67
CA ASN A 171 17.09 6.20 7.89
C ASN A 171 16.80 4.70 7.80
N ALA A 172 15.65 4.25 8.30
CA ALA A 172 15.18 2.88 8.14
C ALA A 172 15.03 2.53 6.65
N GLU A 173 14.44 3.44 5.86
CA GLU A 173 14.27 3.27 4.42
C GLU A 173 15.60 3.22 3.66
N ARG A 174 16.53 4.12 3.99
CA ARG A 174 17.87 4.11 3.39
C ARG A 174 18.60 2.80 3.68
N THR A 175 18.59 2.36 4.94
CA THR A 175 19.25 1.13 5.36
C THR A 175 18.68 -0.08 4.64
N PHE A 176 17.36 -0.12 4.46
CA PHE A 176 16.68 -1.15 3.68
C PHE A 176 17.15 -1.16 2.22
N PHE A 177 17.15 -0.02 1.53
CA PHE A 177 17.62 0.05 0.14
C PHE A 177 19.10 -0.31 -0.03
N ASP A 178 19.96 0.18 0.87
CA ASP A 178 21.38 -0.19 0.88
C ASP A 178 21.56 -1.70 1.07
N GLY A 179 20.76 -2.33 1.93
CA GLY A 179 20.69 -3.77 2.10
C GLY A 179 20.23 -4.49 0.81
N LEU A 180 19.18 -3.99 0.16
CA LEU A 180 18.70 -4.54 -1.12
C LEU A 180 19.76 -4.49 -2.22
N HIS A 181 20.59 -3.43 -2.27
CA HIS A 181 21.69 -3.31 -3.22
C HIS A 181 22.83 -4.29 -2.94
N GLN A 182 23.00 -4.70 -1.68
CA GLN A 182 24.01 -5.68 -1.27
C GLN A 182 23.54 -7.13 -1.47
N LEU A 183 22.22 -7.36 -1.62
CA LEU A 183 21.70 -8.68 -1.96
C LEU A 183 22.24 -9.13 -3.33
N LYS A 184 23.17 -10.07 -3.32
CA LYS A 184 23.73 -10.66 -4.55
C LYS A 184 22.60 -11.26 -5.39
N ARG A 185 22.66 -11.03 -6.70
CA ARG A 185 21.82 -11.79 -7.64
C ARG A 185 22.29 -13.26 -7.56
N PRO A 186 21.38 -14.21 -7.30
CA PRO A 186 21.73 -15.62 -7.34
C PRO A 186 22.13 -15.94 -8.79
N ASP A 187 23.17 -16.75 -8.94
CA ASP A 187 23.53 -17.28 -10.26
C ASP A 187 22.29 -17.98 -10.83
N PRO A 188 21.90 -17.76 -12.10
CA PRO A 188 20.80 -18.51 -12.71
C PRO A 188 21.00 -20.04 -12.67
N LYS A 189 22.24 -20.52 -12.44
CA LYS A 189 22.57 -21.94 -12.21
C LYS A 189 22.67 -22.33 -10.73
N ALA A 190 22.38 -21.43 -9.82
CA ALA A 190 22.42 -21.70 -8.39
C ALA A 190 21.35 -22.73 -8.00
N ASP A 191 21.75 -23.64 -7.12
CA ASP A 191 20.90 -24.61 -6.47
C ASP A 191 19.82 -23.94 -5.59
N GLU A 192 18.73 -24.66 -5.34
CA GLU A 192 17.58 -24.13 -4.57
C GLU A 192 17.98 -23.62 -3.18
N ALA A 193 19.00 -24.20 -2.55
CA ALA A 193 19.54 -23.75 -1.27
C ALA A 193 20.13 -22.32 -1.35
N ALA A 194 20.82 -21.97 -2.43
CA ALA A 194 21.35 -20.62 -2.63
C ALA A 194 20.25 -19.60 -2.95
N LYS A 195 19.18 -20.00 -3.65
CA LYS A 195 17.99 -19.15 -3.85
C LYS A 195 17.23 -18.91 -2.54
N ASP A 196 17.09 -19.94 -1.71
CA ASP A 196 16.46 -19.86 -0.39
C ASP A 196 17.23 -18.92 0.55
N SER A 197 18.57 -18.96 0.50
CA SER A 197 19.42 -18.05 1.28
C SER A 197 19.17 -16.57 1.00
N ARG A 198 18.92 -16.20 -0.26
CA ARG A 198 18.59 -14.82 -0.66
C ARG A 198 17.19 -14.43 -0.18
N GLY A 199 16.23 -15.35 -0.29
CA GLY A 199 14.88 -15.15 0.23
C GLY A 199 14.88 -14.87 1.74
N ALA A 200 15.67 -15.63 2.50
CA ALA A 200 15.85 -15.42 3.93
C ALA A 200 16.49 -14.06 4.25
N GLN A 201 17.57 -13.67 3.55
CA GLN A 201 18.20 -12.35 3.74
C GLN A 201 17.24 -11.20 3.41
N PHE A 202 16.42 -11.35 2.36
CA PHE A 202 15.42 -10.36 2.00
C PHE A 202 14.32 -10.24 3.08
N LYS A 203 13.84 -11.37 3.61
CA LYS A 203 12.88 -11.36 4.75
C LYS A 203 13.47 -10.68 5.97
N GLN A 204 14.73 -10.98 6.30
CA GLN A 204 15.42 -10.33 7.42
C GLN A 204 15.53 -8.81 7.23
N LEU A 205 15.80 -8.33 6.01
CA LEU A 205 15.79 -6.89 5.71
C LEU A 205 14.41 -6.26 5.90
N LEU A 206 13.34 -6.96 5.51
CA LEU A 206 11.97 -6.50 5.75
C LEU A 206 11.64 -6.43 7.25
N GLU A 207 12.01 -7.46 8.02
CA GLU A 207 11.79 -7.51 9.47
C GLU A 207 12.57 -6.41 10.19
N GLN A 208 13.83 -6.20 9.84
CA GLN A 208 14.65 -5.11 10.42
C GLN A 208 14.07 -3.74 10.12
N ARG A 209 13.59 -3.54 8.90
CA ARG A 209 12.92 -2.31 8.49
C ARG A 209 11.64 -2.10 9.30
N HIS A 210 10.80 -3.13 9.38
CA HIS A 210 9.56 -3.08 10.14
C HIS A 210 9.81 -2.71 11.61
N SER A 211 10.75 -3.39 12.27
CA SER A 211 11.13 -3.09 13.66
C SER A 211 11.57 -1.63 13.81
N ALA A 212 12.44 -1.13 12.94
CA ALA A 212 12.92 0.25 13.00
C ALA A 212 11.80 1.28 12.78
N LEU A 213 10.81 0.97 11.94
CA LEU A 213 9.64 1.83 11.73
C LEU A 213 8.70 1.82 12.96
N SER A 214 8.45 0.64 13.54
CA SER A 214 7.58 0.46 14.71
C SER A 214 8.07 1.14 16.00
N GLU A 215 9.34 1.59 16.03
CA GLU A 215 9.87 2.38 17.14
C GLU A 215 9.35 3.82 17.16
N VAL A 216 8.87 4.34 16.02
CA VAL A 216 8.50 5.76 15.87
C VAL A 216 7.14 6.00 15.23
N LEU A 217 6.55 4.98 14.61
CA LEU A 217 5.24 4.97 13.98
C LEU A 217 4.31 3.98 14.70
N ASP A 218 3.01 4.24 14.66
CA ASP A 218 2.00 3.25 15.06
C ASP A 218 1.77 2.18 13.98
N ASP A 219 1.01 1.14 14.31
CA ASP A 219 0.79 -0.02 13.43
C ASP A 219 0.15 0.36 12.08
N GLU A 220 -0.75 1.35 12.05
CA GLU A 220 -1.42 1.80 10.83
C GLU A 220 -0.48 2.61 9.95
N GLN A 221 0.30 3.50 10.55
CA GLN A 221 1.34 4.28 9.89
C GLN A 221 2.45 3.39 9.34
N VAL A 222 2.89 2.36 10.06
CA VAL A 222 3.86 1.37 9.57
C VAL A 222 3.30 0.66 8.34
N ALA A 223 2.07 0.14 8.41
CA ALA A 223 1.43 -0.55 7.29
C ALA A 223 1.30 0.37 6.05
N ALA A 224 0.88 1.62 6.26
CA ALA A 224 0.78 2.64 5.22
C ALA A 224 2.14 2.94 4.57
N PHE A 225 3.16 3.18 5.38
CA PHE A 225 4.50 3.49 4.88
C PHE A 225 5.11 2.30 4.14
N GLU A 226 4.98 1.08 4.67
CA GLU A 226 5.48 -0.13 4.03
C GLU A 226 4.78 -0.41 2.70
N ALA A 227 3.46 -0.20 2.61
CA ALA A 227 2.73 -0.26 1.35
C ALA A 227 3.29 0.76 0.33
N LEU A 228 3.63 1.97 0.79
CA LEU A 228 4.13 3.08 -0.05
C LEU A 228 5.53 2.84 -0.62
N THR A 229 6.26 1.95 0.01
CA THR A 229 7.68 1.71 -0.22
C THR A 229 7.95 0.28 -0.65
N GLN A 230 6.90 -0.53 -0.85
CA GLN A 230 7.05 -1.92 -1.25
C GLN A 230 8.05 -2.04 -2.40
N PRO A 231 9.08 -2.90 -2.25
CA PRO A 231 10.05 -3.11 -3.31
C PRO A 231 9.35 -3.68 -4.54
N PRO A 232 9.90 -3.45 -5.75
CA PRO A 232 9.33 -3.99 -6.98
C PRO A 232 9.16 -5.51 -6.83
N ARG A 233 7.91 -6.00 -6.91
CA ARG A 233 7.69 -7.45 -7.01
C ARG A 233 8.43 -7.92 -8.26
N GLY A 234 9.31 -8.90 -8.08
CA GLY A 234 10.02 -9.53 -9.20
C GLY A 234 9.03 -10.07 -10.24
N PRO A 235 9.49 -10.32 -11.48
CA PRO A 235 8.62 -10.83 -12.55
C PRO A 235 7.84 -12.03 -12.04
N HIS A 236 6.51 -11.93 -12.11
CA HIS A 236 5.60 -12.98 -11.75
C HIS A 236 5.72 -14.09 -12.81
N HIS A 237 6.65 -15.04 -12.62
CA HIS A 237 6.62 -16.30 -13.36
C HIS A 237 5.52 -17.17 -12.76
N GLY A 238 4.27 -16.83 -13.06
CA GLY A 238 3.17 -17.78 -12.97
C GLY A 238 3.35 -18.86 -14.05
N PRO A 239 2.97 -20.12 -13.79
CA PRO A 239 3.09 -21.20 -14.76
C PRO A 239 1.99 -21.07 -15.83
N HIS A 240 2.21 -20.25 -16.86
CA HIS A 240 1.43 -20.33 -18.10
C HIS A 240 2.04 -21.38 -19.03
N GLY A 241 1.91 -22.65 -18.64
CA GLY A 241 1.98 -23.79 -19.54
C GLY A 241 0.57 -24.15 -20.00
N GLY A 242 -0.05 -23.31 -20.82
CA GLY A 242 -1.31 -23.61 -21.50
C GLY A 242 -1.06 -24.28 -22.86
N PRO A 243 -1.75 -25.37 -23.22
CA PRO A 243 -1.44 -26.16 -24.40
C PRO A 243 -2.26 -25.70 -25.62
N ASN A 244 -1.63 -25.16 -26.67
CA ASN A 244 -2.15 -25.34 -28.03
C ASN A 244 -1.20 -24.79 -29.11
N HIS A 245 -0.59 -25.68 -29.88
CA HIS A 245 -0.33 -25.44 -31.29
C HIS A 245 -0.62 -26.75 -32.03
N GLY A 246 -1.87 -26.88 -32.48
CA GLY A 246 -2.18 -27.78 -33.58
C GLY A 246 -1.50 -27.29 -34.87
N PRO A 247 -1.09 -28.20 -35.78
CA PRO A 247 -0.40 -27.82 -37.00
C PRO A 247 -1.35 -27.11 -37.98
N GLN A 248 -0.91 -25.96 -38.49
CA GLN A 248 -1.54 -25.22 -39.59
C GLN A 248 -1.67 -26.09 -40.86
N PRO A 249 -2.78 -25.99 -41.61
CA PRO A 249 -2.91 -26.64 -42.92
C PRO A 249 -2.05 -25.93 -43.96
N LYS A 250 -1.35 -26.72 -44.77
CA LYS A 250 -0.57 -26.27 -45.93
C LYS A 250 -1.52 -26.00 -47.09
N HIS A 251 -1.51 -24.78 -47.63
CA HIS A 251 -1.88 -24.50 -49.02
C HIS A 251 -0.62 -23.93 -49.70
N GLU A 252 0.04 -24.70 -50.57
CA GLU A 252 -0.27 -24.86 -52.01
C GLU A 252 0.33 -23.70 -52.82
N ALA A 253 1.35 -24.01 -53.63
CA ALA A 253 1.93 -23.10 -54.61
C ALA A 253 1.81 -23.75 -56.01
N PRO A 254 1.24 -23.07 -57.02
CA PRO A 254 1.12 -23.62 -58.36
C PRO A 254 2.35 -23.34 -59.26
N ALA A 255 2.71 -24.39 -60.00
CA ALA A 255 3.27 -24.52 -61.36
C ALA A 255 4.12 -23.40 -62.02
N ALA A 256 5.22 -23.78 -62.71
CA ALA A 256 5.24 -23.94 -64.18
C ALA A 256 6.66 -24.17 -64.76
N SER A 257 6.84 -25.27 -65.52
CA SER A 257 7.41 -25.38 -66.88
C SER A 257 7.89 -26.81 -67.14
#